data_AF-A0A6I6D3R2-F1
#
_entry.id   AF-A0A6I6D3R2-F1
#
_cell.length_a   1.000
_cell.length_b   1.000
_cell.length_c   1.000
_cell.angle_alpha   90.00
_cell.angle_beta   90.00
_cell.angle_gamma   90.00
#
_symmetry.space_group_name_H-M   'P 1'
#
loop_
_entity.id
_entity.type
_entity.pdbx_description
1 polymer ?
#
loop_
_entity_poly.entity_id
_entity_poly.type
_entity_poly.pdbx_seq_one_letter_code
_entity_poly.pdbx_strand_id
1 'polypeptide(L)'
;MYEFTFLTPDRGAGFVKRLEAEGLSVSVSRDPMAEEATTISIPDDISDELVDRIEGWYEEETQAAEAELFRDGRAEAAISAGVWVTLADGRSSFAPIEPSIMSRMLSVLSPDEVGEFVDRVAKAVECPDDTPACARRED
;
A
#
# COMPACT_ATOMS: atom_id res chain seq x y z
N MET A 1 7.15 17.52 -21.21
CA MET A 1 7.41 17.91 -19.81
C MET A 1 7.27 16.64 -18.97
N TYR A 2 8.21 16.36 -18.07
CA TYR A 2 8.08 15.22 -17.15
C TYR A 2 7.49 15.69 -15.83
N GLU A 3 6.66 14.85 -15.21
CA GLU A 3 5.94 15.17 -13.97
C GLU A 3 6.10 14.03 -12.96
N PHE A 4 6.41 14.40 -11.72
CA PHE A 4 6.65 13.48 -10.61
C PHE A 4 5.79 13.91 -9.42
N THR A 5 5.01 12.97 -8.87
CA THR A 5 4.06 13.29 -7.79
C THR A 5 4.52 12.71 -6.47
N PHE A 6 4.66 13.58 -5.48
CA PHE A 6 5.10 13.22 -4.13
C PHE A 6 3.94 13.34 -3.14
N LEU A 7 3.77 12.30 -2.34
CA LEU A 7 2.85 12.25 -1.19
C LEU A 7 3.63 12.24 0.14
N THR A 8 4.88 12.68 0.09
CA THR A 8 5.80 12.64 1.22
C THR A 8 5.69 13.91 2.07
N PRO A 9 5.98 13.85 3.39
CA PRO A 9 5.91 15.03 4.27
C PRO A 9 6.81 16.19 3.85
N ASP A 10 7.96 15.87 3.25
CA ASP A 10 8.92 16.84 2.73
C ASP A 10 8.53 17.39 1.34
N ARG A 11 7.44 16.89 0.74
CA ARG A 11 6.89 17.34 -0.54
C ARG A 11 7.88 17.26 -1.70
N GLY A 12 8.77 16.27 -1.68
CA GLY A 12 9.81 16.09 -2.69
C GLY A 12 10.92 17.14 -2.63
N ALA A 13 11.12 17.83 -1.50
CA ALA A 13 12.18 18.83 -1.36
C ALA A 13 13.58 18.26 -1.62
N GLY A 14 13.83 17.01 -1.21
CA GLY A 14 15.07 16.30 -1.52
C GLY A 14 15.28 16.13 -3.03
N PHE A 15 14.22 15.77 -3.75
CA PHE A 15 14.21 15.58 -5.19
C PHE A 15 14.42 16.90 -5.95
N VAL A 16 13.73 17.99 -5.57
CA VAL A 16 13.94 19.33 -6.15
C VAL A 16 15.41 19.74 -6.04
N LYS A 17 16.03 19.53 -4.87
CA LYS A 17 17.44 19.90 -4.66
C LYS A 17 18.39 19.14 -5.58
N ARG A 18 18.13 17.85 -5.87
CA ARG A 18 18.93 17.07 -6.82
C ARG A 18 18.75 17.57 -8.25
N LEU A 19 17.51 17.88 -8.65
CA LEU A 19 17.20 18.44 -9.96
C LEU A 19 17.86 19.81 -10.20
N GLU A 20 17.80 20.71 -9.21
CA GLU A 20 18.46 22.01 -9.27
C GLU A 20 19.99 21.88 -9.33
N ALA A 21 20.58 20.87 -8.68
CA ALA A 21 22.01 20.61 -8.73
C ALA A 21 22.50 20.18 -10.11
N GLU A 22 21.64 19.52 -10.91
CA GLU A 22 21.88 19.23 -12.33
C GLU A 22 21.57 20.43 -13.24
N GLY A 23 21.16 21.57 -12.68
CA GLY A 23 20.88 22.81 -13.41
C GLY A 23 19.50 22.85 -14.09
N LEU A 24 18.57 21.97 -13.69
CA LEU A 24 17.24 21.90 -14.28
C LEU A 24 16.33 23.01 -13.74
N SER A 25 15.48 23.55 -14.62
CA SER A 25 14.41 24.45 -14.22
C SER A 25 13.23 23.63 -13.71
N VAL A 26 12.98 23.71 -12.40
CA VAL A 26 11.95 22.93 -11.72
C VAL A 26 10.72 23.80 -11.46
N SER A 27 9.54 23.27 -11.71
CA SER A 27 8.27 23.88 -11.31
C SER A 27 7.56 22.98 -10.31
N VAL A 28 7.01 23.58 -9.25
CA VAL A 28 6.33 22.85 -8.17
C VAL A 28 4.89 23.33 -8.11
N SER A 29 3.95 22.42 -8.28
CA SER A 29 2.51 22.66 -8.21
C SER A 29 1.90 21.82 -7.09
N ARG A 30 0.89 22.35 -6.41
CA ARG A 30 0.12 21.62 -5.40
C ARG A 30 -1.22 21.22 -6.01
N ASP A 31 -1.64 20.00 -5.75
CA ASP A 31 -2.95 19.56 -6.22
C ASP A 31 -4.06 20.22 -5.37
N PRO A 32 -5.03 20.91 -6.00
CA PRO A 32 -6.12 21.56 -5.27
C PRO A 32 -7.15 20.56 -4.70
N MET A 33 -7.20 19.33 -5.20
CA MET A 33 -8.05 18.24 -4.70
C MET A 33 -7.33 17.35 -3.68
N ALA A 34 -6.00 17.31 -3.72
CA ALA A 34 -5.17 16.58 -2.76
C ALA A 34 -4.08 17.49 -2.19
N GLU A 35 -4.39 18.24 -1.12
CA GLU A 35 -3.47 19.24 -0.52
C GLU A 35 -2.11 18.68 -0.05
N GLU A 36 -2.05 17.37 0.17
CA GLU A 36 -0.83 16.64 0.56
C GLU A 36 0.00 16.18 -0.66
N ALA A 37 -0.59 16.16 -1.86
CA ALA A 37 0.09 15.83 -3.09
C ALA A 37 0.79 17.06 -3.68
N THR A 38 2.06 16.88 -4.01
CA THR A 38 2.89 17.89 -4.68
C THR A 38 3.42 17.31 -5.98
N THR A 39 3.16 17.99 -7.09
CA THR A 39 3.67 17.62 -8.41
C THR A 39 4.86 18.50 -8.77
N ILE A 40 5.96 17.86 -9.14
CA ILE A 40 7.19 18.49 -9.58
C ILE A 40 7.30 18.25 -11.09
N SER A 41 7.37 19.33 -11.88
CA SER A 41 7.46 19.25 -13.33
C SER A 41 8.79 19.83 -13.83
N ILE A 42 9.44 19.12 -14.75
CA ILE A 42 10.74 19.47 -15.36
C ILE A 42 10.63 19.52 -16.89
N PRO A 43 11.52 20.26 -17.58
CA PRO A 43 11.60 20.22 -19.04
C PRO A 43 11.83 18.79 -19.55
N ASP A 44 11.25 18.49 -20.71
CA ASP A 44 11.49 17.26 -21.46
C ASP A 44 12.67 17.36 -22.43
N ASP A 45 13.24 18.55 -22.61
CA ASP A 45 14.45 18.78 -23.40
C ASP A 45 15.70 18.45 -22.54
N ILE A 46 15.78 17.20 -22.09
CA ILE A 46 16.89 16.64 -21.30
C ILE A 46 17.34 15.31 -21.93
N SER A 47 18.59 14.89 -21.72
CA SER A 47 19.08 13.65 -22.33
C SER A 47 18.45 12.41 -21.69
N ASP A 48 18.30 11.34 -22.47
CA ASP A 48 17.75 10.07 -21.99
C ASP A 48 18.53 9.54 -20.77
N GLU A 49 19.87 9.70 -20.73
CA GLU A 49 20.65 9.27 -19.57
C GLU A 49 20.37 10.09 -18.30
N LEU A 50 19.93 11.34 -18.46
CA LEU A 50 19.52 12.18 -17.34
C LEU A 50 18.10 11.82 -16.89
N VAL A 51 17.20 11.50 -17.82
CA VAL A 51 15.86 10.99 -17.51
C VAL A 51 15.94 9.71 -16.69
N ASP A 52 16.71 8.71 -17.14
CA ASP A 52 16.89 7.44 -16.42
C ASP A 52 17.41 7.65 -14.99
N ARG A 53 18.32 8.60 -14.81
CA ARG A 53 18.88 8.95 -13.50
C ARG A 53 17.83 9.60 -12.60
N ILE A 54 17.02 10.49 -13.15
CA ILE A 54 15.94 11.18 -12.44
C ILE A 54 14.86 10.17 -12.02
N GLU A 55 14.48 9.24 -12.89
CA GLU A 55 13.55 8.15 -12.56
C GLU A 55 14.10 7.28 -11.42
N GLY A 56 15.40 6.94 -11.46
CA GLY A 56 16.05 6.22 -10.37
C GLY A 56 16.01 6.98 -9.03
N TRP A 57 16.24 8.29 -9.03
CA TRP A 57 16.11 9.10 -7.80
C TRP A 57 14.68 9.16 -7.30
N TYR A 58 13.71 9.27 -8.21
CA TYR A 58 12.29 9.27 -7.85
C TYR A 58 11.88 7.95 -7.20
N GLU A 59 12.33 6.81 -7.76
CA GLU A 59 12.07 5.49 -7.20
C GLU A 59 12.75 5.30 -5.83
N GLU A 60 14.01 5.71 -5.67
CA GLU A 60 14.72 5.68 -4.38
C GLU A 60 13.97 6.46 -3.29
N GLU A 61 13.56 7.69 -3.57
CA GLU A 61 12.86 8.55 -2.61
C GLU A 61 11.47 8.00 -2.28
N THR A 62 10.75 7.49 -3.29
CA THR A 62 9.44 6.85 -3.08
C THR A 62 9.57 5.60 -2.21
N GLN A 63 10.53 4.74 -2.52
CA GLN A 63 10.78 3.52 -1.74
C GLN A 63 11.24 3.83 -0.31
N ALA A 64 12.07 4.87 -0.13
CA ALA A 64 12.48 5.33 1.20
C ALA A 64 11.28 5.84 2.01
N ALA A 65 10.39 6.62 1.39
CA ALA A 65 9.18 7.13 2.00
C ALA A 65 8.21 6.00 2.36
N GLU A 66 8.01 5.03 1.48
CA GLU A 66 7.21 3.82 1.77
C GLU A 66 7.81 3.03 2.95
N ALA A 67 9.13 2.84 2.96
CA ALA A 67 9.82 2.13 4.04
C ALA A 67 9.76 2.90 5.38
N GLU A 68 9.69 4.22 5.35
CA GLU A 68 9.51 5.06 6.54
C GLU A 68 8.05 5.04 7.03
N LEU A 69 7.07 5.10 6.11
CA LEU A 69 5.65 4.89 6.43
C LEU A 69 5.40 3.51 7.05
N PHE A 70 6.09 2.48 6.55
CA PHE A 70 6.04 1.13 7.11
C PHE A 70 6.70 1.06 8.49
N ARG A 71 7.80 1.78 8.72
CA ARG A 71 8.50 1.84 10.02
C ARG A 71 7.75 2.64 11.09
N ASP A 72 7.09 3.73 10.71
CA ASP A 72 6.36 4.63 11.63
C ASP A 72 4.93 4.12 11.94
N GLY A 73 4.54 2.94 11.43
CA GLY A 73 3.18 2.41 11.55
C GLY A 73 2.10 3.24 10.83
N ARG A 74 2.48 4.29 10.11
CA ARG A 74 1.54 5.17 9.39
C ARG A 74 1.06 4.61 8.05
N ALA A 75 1.76 3.61 7.52
CA ALA A 75 1.21 2.77 6.45
C ALA A 75 -0.11 2.07 6.88
N GLU A 76 -0.36 1.92 8.18
CA GLU A 76 -1.56 1.27 8.72
C GLU A 76 -2.84 2.09 8.56
N ALA A 77 -2.73 3.40 8.28
CA ALA A 77 -3.88 4.30 8.13
C ALA A 77 -4.35 4.49 6.67
N ALA A 78 -3.47 4.32 5.68
CA ALA A 78 -3.78 4.63 4.27
C ALA A 78 -4.21 3.41 3.45
N ILE A 79 -3.77 2.21 3.83
CA ILE A 79 -4.19 0.95 3.21
C ILE A 79 -4.85 0.13 4.31
N SER A 80 -6.18 0.19 4.39
CA SER A 80 -6.94 -0.77 5.19
C SER A 80 -6.75 -2.15 4.57
N ALA A 81 -5.71 -2.88 4.96
CA ALA A 81 -5.65 -4.32 4.71
C ALA A 81 -6.85 -4.96 5.40
N GLY A 82 -7.44 -5.97 4.77
CA GLY A 82 -8.64 -6.60 5.29
C GLY A 82 -9.14 -7.67 4.37
N VAL A 83 -10.07 -8.48 4.88
CA VAL A 83 -10.62 -9.60 4.13
C VAL A 83 -12.10 -9.35 3.92
N TRP A 84 -12.55 -9.52 2.67
CA TRP A 84 -13.96 -9.60 2.35
C TRP A 84 -14.44 -11.02 2.63
N VAL A 85 -15.40 -11.14 3.54
CA VAL A 85 -16.02 -12.41 3.92
C VAL A 85 -17.40 -12.48 3.30
N THR A 86 -17.70 -13.57 2.60
CA THR A 86 -19.05 -13.85 2.09
C THR A 86 -19.78 -14.71 3.11
N LEU A 87 -20.91 -14.20 3.58
CA LEU A 87 -21.79 -14.86 4.54
C LEU A 87 -22.71 -15.87 3.83
N ALA A 88 -23.24 -16.83 4.58
CA ALA A 88 -24.14 -17.86 4.05
C ALA A 88 -25.44 -17.29 3.43
N ASP A 89 -25.86 -16.10 3.87
CA ASP A 89 -27.02 -15.38 3.32
C ASP A 89 -26.70 -14.57 2.04
N GLY A 90 -25.46 -14.65 1.54
CA GLY A 90 -25.00 -13.97 0.33
C GLY A 90 -24.56 -12.52 0.54
N ARG A 91 -24.61 -11.99 1.77
CA ARG A 91 -24.03 -10.68 2.07
C ARG A 91 -22.50 -10.77 2.17
N SER A 92 -21.82 -9.67 1.87
CA SER A 92 -20.39 -9.54 2.10
C SER A 92 -20.11 -8.60 3.27
N SER A 93 -19.19 -8.99 4.13
CA SER A 93 -18.73 -8.21 5.28
C SER A 93 -17.22 -7.97 5.16
N PHE A 94 -16.79 -6.73 5.36
CA PHE A 94 -15.37 -6.40 5.37
C PHE A 94 -14.82 -6.48 6.79
N ALA A 95 -13.78 -7.29 6.98
CA ALA A 95 -13.04 -7.38 8.23
C ALA A 95 -11.73 -6.59 8.10
N PRO A 96 -11.60 -5.41 8.73
CA PRO A 96 -10.35 -4.68 8.73
C PRO A 96 -9.30 -5.43 9.57
N ILE A 97 -8.09 -5.57 9.03
CA ILE A 97 -6.96 -6.22 9.66
C ILE A 97 -5.77 -5.26 9.61
N GLU A 98 -5.05 -5.15 10.72
CA GLU A 98 -3.85 -4.34 10.77
C GLU A 98 -2.85 -4.80 9.68
N PRO A 99 -2.34 -3.91 8.82
CA PRO A 99 -1.44 -4.29 7.72
C PRO A 99 -0.17 -5.04 8.15
N SER A 100 0.34 -4.78 9.35
CA SER A 100 1.49 -5.52 9.88
C SER A 100 1.15 -7.00 10.10
N ILE A 101 -0.08 -7.28 10.58
CA ILE A 101 -0.59 -8.65 10.79
C ILE A 101 -0.80 -9.32 9.44
N MET A 102 -1.46 -8.65 8.49
CA MET A 102 -1.69 -9.19 7.15
C MET A 102 -0.39 -9.54 6.44
N SER A 103 0.60 -8.64 6.48
CA SER A 103 1.92 -8.86 5.87
C SER A 103 2.66 -10.05 6.50
N ARG A 104 2.57 -10.20 7.84
CA ARG A 104 3.16 -11.34 8.54
C ARG A 104 2.48 -12.65 8.15
N MET A 105 1.14 -12.67 8.00
CA MET A 105 0.41 -13.85 7.54
C MET A 105 0.81 -14.22 6.12
N LEU A 106 0.82 -13.25 5.20
CA LEU A 106 1.15 -13.46 3.78
C LEU A 106 2.63 -13.81 3.52
N SER A 107 3.50 -13.66 4.51
CA SER A 107 4.89 -14.14 4.41
C SER A 107 5.03 -15.66 4.56
N VAL A 108 3.99 -16.34 5.03
CA VAL A 108 3.96 -17.80 5.27
C VAL A 108 2.80 -18.47 4.55
N LEU A 109 1.64 -17.83 4.51
CA LEU A 109 0.41 -18.33 3.90
C LEU A 109 0.12 -17.61 2.60
N SER A 110 -0.39 -18.34 1.61
CA SER A 110 -0.94 -17.74 0.40
C SER A 110 -2.29 -17.03 0.69
N PRO A 111 -2.72 -16.08 -0.17
CA PRO A 111 -4.02 -15.44 -0.04
C PRO A 111 -5.19 -16.44 -0.02
N ASP A 112 -5.11 -17.52 -0.80
CA ASP A 112 -6.13 -18.58 -0.84
C ASP A 112 -6.22 -19.34 0.49
N GLU A 113 -5.10 -19.67 1.12
CA GLU A 113 -5.08 -20.34 2.44
C GLU A 113 -5.69 -19.46 3.54
N VAL A 114 -5.38 -18.15 3.50
CA VAL A 114 -5.99 -17.18 4.42
C VAL A 114 -7.50 -17.07 4.15
N GLY A 115 -7.91 -17.06 2.88
CA GLY A 115 -9.32 -17.07 2.47
C GLY A 115 -10.07 -18.30 2.97
N GLU A 116 -9.51 -19.50 2.77
CA GLU A 116 -10.11 -20.76 3.23
C GLU A 116 -10.25 -20.79 4.77
N PHE A 117 -9.23 -20.31 5.49
CA PHE A 117 -9.28 -20.21 6.95
C PHE A 117 -10.44 -19.30 7.41
N VAL A 118 -10.57 -18.12 6.80
CA VAL A 118 -11.62 -17.16 7.15
C VAL A 118 -13.01 -17.69 6.80
N ASP A 119 -13.17 -18.36 5.65
CA ASP A 119 -14.44 -18.97 5.24
C ASP A 119 -14.92 -20.03 6.25
N ARG A 120 -14.00 -20.90 6.72
CA ARG A 120 -14.35 -21.89 7.76
C ARG A 120 -14.75 -21.26 9.08
N VAL A 121 -14.08 -20.20 9.50
CA VAL A 121 -14.43 -19.47 10.72
C VAL A 121 -15.81 -18.84 10.57
N ALA A 122 -16.09 -18.17 9.45
CA ALA A 122 -17.40 -17.57 9.17
C ALA A 122 -18.51 -18.62 9.21
N LYS A 123 -18.31 -19.75 8.53
CA LYS A 123 -19.26 -20.86 8.51
C LYS A 123 -19.52 -21.45 9.90
N ALA A 124 -18.49 -21.59 10.73
CA ALA A 124 -18.65 -22.08 12.10
C ALA A 124 -19.42 -21.10 13.00
N VAL A 125 -19.25 -19.79 12.78
CA VAL A 125 -20.00 -18.76 13.51
C VAL A 125 -21.47 -18.70 13.06
N GLU A 126 -21.72 -18.82 11.75
CA GLU A 126 -23.09 -18.80 11.19
C GLU A 126 -23.86 -20.10 11.45
N CYS A 127 -23.14 -21.23 11.52
CA CYS A 127 -23.68 -22.56 11.78
C CYS A 127 -22.92 -23.19 12.96
N PRO A 128 -23.18 -22.75 14.21
CA PRO A 128 -22.52 -23.31 15.38
C PRO A 128 -22.82 -24.80 15.52
N ASP A 129 -21.76 -25.61 15.55
CA ASP A 129 -21.83 -27.04 15.82
C ASP A 129 -21.40 -27.31 17.27
N ASP A 130 -22.38 -27.52 18.13
CA ASP A 130 -22.17 -27.85 19.55
C ASP A 130 -21.75 -29.32 19.76
N THR A 131 -21.53 -30.09 18.69
CA THR A 131 -21.04 -31.47 18.80
C THR A 131 -19.63 -31.47 19.39
N PRO A 132 -19.39 -32.19 20.50
CA PRO A 132 -18.08 -32.23 21.12
C PRO A 132 -17.04 -32.82 20.14
N ALA A 133 -15.84 -32.25 20.12
CA ALA A 133 -14.78 -32.62 19.18
C ALA A 133 -14.46 -34.13 19.20
N CYS A 134 -14.62 -34.79 20.35
CA CYS A 134 -14.42 -36.23 20.51
C CYS A 134 -15.52 -37.12 19.88
N ALA A 135 -16.63 -36.55 19.42
CA ALA A 135 -17.72 -37.25 18.74
C ALA A 135 -17.77 -36.97 17.23
N ARG A 136 -16.93 -36.06 16.72
CA ARG A 136 -16.84 -35.73 15.30
C ARG A 136 -16.12 -36.88 14.58
N ARG A 137 -16.82 -37.62 13.72
CA ARG A 137 -16.19 -38.60 12.81
C ARG A 137 -15.56 -37.85 11.65
N GLU A 138 -14.30 -38.17 11.37
CA GLU A 138 -13.61 -37.75 10.16
C GLU A 138 -14.18 -38.56 9.00
N ASP A 139 -14.78 -37.90 8.01
CA ASP A 139 -15.17 -38.49 6.71
C ASP A 139 -14.02 -38.31 5.71
#